data_AF-A0A937CAV9-F1
#
_entry.id   AF-A0A937CAV9-F1
#
_cell.length_a   1.000
_cell.length_b   1.000
_cell.length_c   1.000
_cell.angle_alpha   90.00
_cell.angle_beta   90.00
_cell.angle_gamma   90.00
#
_symmetry.space_group_name_H-M   'P 1'
#
loop_
_entity.id
_entity.type
_entity.pdbx_description
1 polymer ?
#
loop_
_entity_poly.entity_id
_entity_poly.type
_entity_poly.pdbx_seq_one_letter_code
_entity_poly.pdbx_strand_id
1 'polypeptide(L)' 'MPTDSINTWAFYAHYVYILQSLKDYKYYIGETAEVKARLQYHNKGLQRSTKSRTPFRLIKLEEYPDRSTA' A
#
# COMPACT_ATOMS: atom_id res chain seq x y z
N MET A 1 -13.51 38.14 -17.09
CA MET A 1 -14.21 36.85 -17.16
C MET A 1 -13.88 36.12 -15.86
N PRO A 2 -14.81 36.05 -14.88
CA PRO A 2 -14.50 35.48 -13.57
C PRO A 2 -14.49 33.95 -13.59
N THR A 3 -13.78 33.41 -12.60
CA THR A 3 -13.27 32.05 -12.34
C THR A 3 -14.34 31.02 -11.97
N ASP A 4 -14.16 29.74 -12.36
CA ASP A 4 -14.56 28.55 -11.58
C ASP A 4 -13.92 27.23 -12.08
N SER A 5 -12.74 26.93 -11.53
CA SER A 5 -12.45 25.78 -10.65
C SER A 5 -13.19 24.43 -10.80
N ILE A 6 -12.36 23.38 -11.05
CA ILE A 6 -12.43 21.98 -10.56
C ILE A 6 -13.41 21.02 -11.26
N ASN A 7 -12.84 20.03 -11.97
CA ASN A 7 -13.23 18.62 -11.85
C ASN A 7 -12.21 17.69 -12.51
N THR A 8 -10.96 17.77 -12.05
CA THR A 8 -10.01 16.67 -12.23
C THR A 8 -10.32 15.63 -11.16
N TRP A 9 -11.35 14.81 -11.36
CA TRP A 9 -11.56 13.61 -10.53
C TRP A 9 -10.48 12.59 -10.92
N ALA A 10 -9.27 12.82 -10.42
CA ALA A 10 -8.28 11.78 -10.30
C ALA A 10 -8.89 10.74 -9.34
N PHE A 11 -9.52 9.71 -9.92
CA PHE A 11 -9.78 8.47 -9.21
C PHE A 11 -8.42 7.96 -8.75
N TYR A 12 -8.06 8.28 -7.50
CA TYR A 12 -6.85 7.74 -6.90
C TYR A 12 -7.12 6.26 -6.68
N ALA A 13 -6.55 5.41 -7.53
CA ALA A 13 -6.61 3.98 -7.33
C ALA A 13 -6.03 3.61 -5.96
N HIS A 14 -6.75 2.79 -5.21
CA HIS A 14 -6.34 2.27 -3.91
C HIS A 14 -5.85 0.85 -4.09
N TYR A 15 -4.68 0.53 -3.53
CA TYR A 15 -4.13 -0.81 -3.62
C TYR A 15 -4.14 -1.48 -2.25
N VAL A 16 -4.80 -2.63 -2.16
CA VAL A 16 -4.68 -3.54 -1.02
C VAL A 16 -3.60 -4.56 -1.36
N TYR A 17 -2.66 -4.74 -0.45
CA TYR A 17 -1.54 -5.65 -0.65
C TYR A 17 -1.39 -6.61 0.53
N ILE A 18 -0.95 -7.83 0.21
CA ILE A 18 -0.61 -8.86 1.18
C ILE A 18 0.89 -9.13 1.06
N LEU A 19 1.61 -8.82 2.13
CA LEU A 19 3.01 -9.18 2.29
C LEU A 19 3.12 -10.43 3.16
N GLN A 20 4.02 -11.33 2.82
CA GLN A 20 4.44 -12.43 3.69
C GLN A 20 5.83 -12.14 4.21
N SER A 21 6.01 -12.22 5.52
CA SER A 21 7.34 -12.19 6.12
C SER A 21 8.02 -13.52 5.87
N LEU A 22 9.24 -13.49 5.36
CA LEU A 22 10.06 -14.69 5.13
C LEU A 22 10.70 -15.20 6.43
N LYS A 23 10.57 -14.44 7.54
CA LYS A 23 11.12 -14.80 8.84
C LYS A 23 10.17 -15.65 9.67
N ASP A 24 8.91 -15.24 9.73
CA ASP A 24 7.86 -15.88 10.54
C ASP A 24 6.75 -16.52 9.71
N TYR A 25 6.82 -16.42 8.37
CA TYR A 25 5.82 -16.89 7.40
C TYR A 25 4.41 -16.30 7.60
N LYS A 26 4.27 -15.29 8.47
CA LYS A 26 2.99 -14.62 8.74
C LYS A 26 2.74 -13.52 7.72
N TYR A 27 1.46 -13.30 7.45
CA TYR A 27 1.00 -12.26 6.54
C TYR A 27 0.94 -10.89 7.23
N TYR A 28 0.98 -9.85 6.41
CA TYR A 28 0.69 -8.47 6.73
C TYR A 28 -0.17 -7.92 5.60
N ILE A 29 -1.33 -7.38 5.96
CA ILE A 29 -2.28 -6.80 5.02
C ILE A 29 -2.29 -5.30 5.25
N GLY A 30 -2.26 -4.53 4.18
CA GLY A 30 -2.39 -3.08 4.26
C GLY A 30 -2.89 -2.48 2.96
N GLU A 31 -3.27 -1.21 3.04
CA GLU A 31 -3.64 -0.38 1.90
C GLU A 31 -2.60 0.70 1.65
N THR A 32 -2.39 1.07 0.40
CA THR A 32 -1.57 2.23 0.02
C THR A 32 -1.85 2.65 -1.42
N ALA A 33 -1.51 3.88 -1.78
CA ALA A 33 -1.46 4.31 -3.18
C ALA A 33 -0.20 3.79 -3.90
N GLU A 34 0.88 3.48 -3.17
CA GLU A 34 2.19 3.15 -3.73
C GLU A 34 2.82 1.89 -3.10
N VAL A 35 2.44 0.71 -3.61
CA VAL A 35 2.82 -0.59 -3.02
C VAL A 35 4.33 -0.83 -3.06
N LYS A 36 5.01 -0.42 -4.13
CA LYS A 36 6.45 -0.62 -4.29
C LYS A 36 7.25 0.16 -3.25
N ALA A 37 6.92 1.43 -3.05
CA ALA A 37 7.54 2.27 -2.02
C ALA A 37 7.28 1.69 -0.63
N ARG A 38 6.05 1.21 -0.38
CA ARG A 38 5.66 0.63 0.90
C ARG A 38 6.40 -0.68 1.20
N LEU A 39 6.55 -1.57 0.22
CA LEU A 39 7.34 -2.80 0.36
C LEU A 39 8.80 -2.48 0.71
N GLN A 40 9.42 -1.51 0.03
CA GLN A 40 10.78 -1.07 0.35
C GLN A 40 10.88 -0.50 1.76
N TYR A 41 9.90 0.30 2.19
CA TYR A 41 9.84 0.86 3.54
C TYR A 41 9.78 -0.23 4.62
N HIS A 42 8.95 -1.26 4.42
CA HIS A 42 8.89 -2.42 5.30
C HIS A 42 10.22 -3.17 5.32
N ASN A 43 10.80 -3.47 4.16
CA ASN A 43 12.06 -4.21 4.05
C ASN A 43 13.29 -3.46 4.58
N LYS A 44 13.25 -2.13 4.61
CA LYS A 44 14.25 -1.29 5.29
C LYS A 44 14.09 -1.27 6.82
N GLY A 45 13.06 -1.93 7.37
CA GLY A 45 12.81 -1.96 8.82
C GLY A 45 12.37 -0.62 9.40
N LEU A 46 11.88 0.31 8.56
CA LEU A 46 11.50 1.66 8.99
C LEU A 46 10.15 1.67 9.73
N GLN A 47 9.31 0.65 9.51
CA GLN A 47 8.05 0.50 10.21
C GLN A 47 8.24 -0.22 11.55
N ARG A 48 8.13 0.50 12.68
CA ARG A 48 8.40 -0.01 14.03
C ARG A 48 7.68 -1.33 14.37
N SER A 49 6.44 -1.51 13.94
CA SER A 49 5.62 -2.69 14.22
C SER A 49 5.98 -3.92 13.36
N THR A 50 6.64 -3.73 12.22
CA THR A 50 6.96 -4.81 11.27
C THR A 50 8.45 -5.02 11.06
N LYS A 51 9.31 -4.12 11.58
CA LYS A 51 10.77 -4.21 11.45
C LYS A 51 11.38 -5.50 11.98
N SER A 52 10.77 -6.12 12.99
CA SER A 52 11.25 -7.39 13.56
C SER A 52 10.93 -8.61 12.69
N ARG A 53 10.09 -8.44 11.67
CA ARG A 53 9.54 -9.48 10.79
C ARG A 53 10.11 -9.39 9.36
N THR A 54 11.00 -8.45 9.07
CA THR A 54 11.68 -8.38 7.77
C THR A 54 12.58 -9.60 7.54
N PRO A 55 12.81 -10.02 6.28
CA PRO A 55 12.32 -9.42 5.04
C PRO A 55 10.91 -9.89 4.65
N PHE A 56 10.19 -9.03 3.94
CA PHE A 56 8.87 -9.27 3.36
C PHE A 56 8.92 -9.48 1.85
N ARG A 57 8.05 -10.35 1.36
CA ARG A 57 7.74 -10.56 -0.05
C ARG A 57 6.28 -10.21 -0.33
N LEU A 58 6.01 -9.54 -1.45
CA LEU A 58 4.65 -9.31 -1.94
C LEU A 58 4.07 -10.64 -2.47
N ILE A 59 2.93 -11.06 -1.92
CA ILE A 59 2.22 -12.28 -2.33
C ILE A 59 1.00 -11.95 -3.18
N LYS A 60 0.27 -10.89 -2.82
CA LYS A 60 -0.94 -10.48 -3.53
C LYS A 60 -1.07 -8.96 -3.56
N LEU A 61 -1.62 -8.46 -4.65
CA LEU A 61 -1.93 -7.06 -4.89
C LEU A 61 -3.30 -7.00 -5.55
N GLU A 62 -4.22 -6.25 -4.97
CA GLU A 62 -5.55 -5.98 -5.51
C GLU A 62 -5.71 -4.46 -5.67
N GLU A 63 -6.26 -4.05 -6.81
CA GLU A 63 -6.49 -2.66 -7.17
C GLU A 63 -7.98 -2.35 -7.08
N TYR A 64 -8.28 -1.21 -6.47
CA TYR A 64 -9.63 -0.73 -6.22
C TYR A 64 -9.77 0.70 -6.74
N PRO A 65 -10.93 1.04 -7.34
CA PRO A 65 -11.16 2.36 -7.91
C PRO A 65 -11.30 3.46 -6.85
N ASP A 66 -11.63 3.11 -5.60
CA ASP A 66 -11.80 4.05 -4.50
C ASP A 66 -11.52 3.36 -3.14
N ARG A 67 -11.29 4.15 -2.09
CA ARG A 67 -11.00 3.63 -0.75
C ARG A 67 -12.17 2.87 -0.12
N SER A 68 -13.40 3.23 -0.50
CA SER A 68 -14.60 2.59 0.06
C SER A 68 -14.84 1.19 -0.53
N THR A 69 -14.22 0.89 -1.68
CA THR A 69 -14.27 -0.42 -2.32
C THR A 69 -13.06 -1.31 -2.02
N ALA A 70 -11.98 -0.73 -1.48
CA ALA A 70 -10.78 -1.42 -0.97
C ALA A 70 -11.03 -2.12 0.38
#